data_AF-A0A2E7FDC0-F1
#
_entry.id   AF-A0A2E7FDC0-F1
#
_cell.length_a   1.000
_cell.length_b   1.000
_cell.length_c   1.000
_cell.angle_alpha   90.00
_cell.angle_beta   90.00
_cell.angle_gamma   90.00
#
_symmetry.space_group_name_H-M   'P 1'
#
loop_
_entity.id
_entity.type
_entity.pdbx_description
1 polymer ?
#
loop_
_entity_poly.entity_id
_entity_poly.type
_entity_poly.pdbx_seq_one_letter_code
_entity_poly.pdbx_strand_id
1 'polypeptide(L)'
;MSTTETEYIEVINQCKSLFKNKLKDYGSAWRILRLQSLTDQIFIKAQRIRGLQTNKEQKIAEGQIEEFIGLINYSIIALIQIELGFVDEPDMKNSEALDSFEKHSKETYKLMLAKNHDYGEAWREMRVSSLTDLILQKLLRIKQIEENDGKTLVSEGVDANYQDIINYSVFAIIHLKEKNK
;
A
#
# COMPACT_ATOMS: atom_id res chain seq x y z
N MET A 1 2.03 3.08 -26.85
CA MET A 1 1.22 2.52 -25.74
C MET A 1 2.16 2.23 -24.60
N SER A 2 1.82 2.66 -23.37
CA SER A 2 2.60 2.31 -22.19
C SER A 2 2.27 0.88 -21.77
N THR A 3 3.26 0.11 -21.32
CA THR A 3 3.00 -1.24 -20.79
C THR A 3 2.66 -1.15 -19.30
N THR A 4 1.96 -2.15 -18.77
CA THR A 4 1.67 -2.24 -17.32
C THR A 4 2.92 -2.14 -16.47
N GLU A 5 4.02 -2.76 -16.90
CA GLU A 5 5.30 -2.68 -16.19
C GLU A 5 5.80 -1.24 -16.09
N THR A 6 5.70 -0.48 -17.18
CA THR A 6 6.16 0.90 -17.24
C THR A 6 5.31 1.80 -16.31
N GLU A 7 3.99 1.65 -16.37
CA GLU A 7 3.06 2.42 -15.53
C GLU A 7 3.19 2.07 -14.04
N TYR A 8 3.37 0.79 -13.75
CA TYR A 8 3.61 0.30 -12.39
C TYR A 8 4.90 0.89 -11.81
N ILE A 9 6.00 0.83 -12.57
CA ILE A 9 7.29 1.40 -12.18
C ILE A 9 7.18 2.91 -11.96
N GLU A 10 6.43 3.63 -12.79
CA GLU A 10 6.21 5.07 -12.63
C GLU A 10 5.54 5.39 -11.28
N VAL A 11 4.49 4.66 -10.92
CA VAL A 11 3.79 4.84 -9.64
C VAL A 11 4.70 4.51 -8.45
N ILE A 12 5.46 3.41 -8.52
CA ILE A 12 6.39 3.04 -7.46
C ILE A 12 7.51 4.09 -7.29
N ASN A 13 8.02 4.65 -8.38
CA ASN A 13 9.02 5.71 -8.34
C ASN A 13 8.48 6.99 -7.68
N GLN A 14 7.21 7.34 -7.94
CA GLN A 14 6.54 8.45 -7.25
C GLN A 14 6.45 8.20 -5.74
N CYS A 15 6.06 6.98 -5.34
CA CYS A 15 5.99 6.58 -3.93
C CYS A 15 7.36 6.62 -3.25
N LYS A 16 8.39 6.07 -3.91
CA LYS A 16 9.79 6.07 -3.46
C LYS A 16 10.33 7.49 -3.28
N SER A 17 10.02 8.40 -4.20
CA SER A 17 10.44 9.81 -4.11
C SER A 17 9.86 10.47 -2.86
N LEU A 18 8.56 10.28 -2.61
CA LEU A 18 7.91 10.80 -1.41
C LEU A 18 8.48 10.16 -0.13
N PHE A 19 8.67 8.84 -0.12
CA PHE A 19 9.25 8.12 1.01
C PHE A 19 10.67 8.64 1.33
N LYS A 20 11.51 8.82 0.31
CA LYS A 20 12.86 9.39 0.43
C LYS A 20 12.84 10.81 1.02
N ASN A 21 11.90 11.65 0.59
CA ASN A 21 11.77 13.01 1.13
C ASN A 21 11.35 12.98 2.60
N LYS A 22 10.37 12.15 2.97
CA LYS A 22 9.96 11.98 4.37
C LYS A 22 11.08 11.47 5.28
N LEU A 23 11.92 10.56 4.78
CA LEU A 23 13.12 10.10 5.51
C LEU A 23 14.13 11.23 5.74
N LYS A 24 14.26 12.19 4.82
CA LYS A 24 15.13 13.35 5.04
C LYS A 24 14.56 14.28 6.11
N ASP A 25 13.25 14.46 6.14
CA ASP A 25 12.60 15.39 7.06
C ASP A 25 12.52 14.84 8.49
N TYR A 26 12.22 13.55 8.66
CA TYR A 26 11.90 12.96 9.97
C TYR A 26 12.61 11.63 10.27
N GLY A 27 13.56 11.20 9.43
CA GLY A 27 14.27 9.94 9.61
C GLY A 27 13.36 8.72 9.61
N SER A 28 13.76 7.68 10.34
CA SER A 28 13.03 6.42 10.50
C SER A 28 12.04 6.43 11.68
N ALA A 29 11.44 7.58 12.01
CA ALA A 29 10.52 7.74 13.15
C ALA A 29 9.36 6.71 13.18
N TRP A 30 8.97 6.18 12.02
CA TRP A 30 7.95 5.15 11.89
C TRP A 30 8.34 3.78 12.47
N ARG A 31 9.62 3.55 12.80
CA ARG A 31 10.13 2.28 13.36
C ARG A 31 9.59 1.92 14.73
N ILE A 32 9.03 2.89 15.44
CA ILE A 32 8.35 2.67 16.73
C ILE A 32 6.92 2.17 16.58
N LEU A 33 6.37 2.21 15.36
CA LEU A 33 4.98 1.84 15.12
C LEU A 33 4.83 0.32 15.15
N ARG A 34 3.96 -0.15 16.03
CA ARG A 34 3.46 -1.53 16.03
C ARG A 34 2.67 -1.79 14.74
N LEU A 35 2.60 -3.06 14.34
CA LEU A 35 1.91 -3.46 13.12
C LEU A 35 0.43 -3.03 13.13
N GLN A 36 -0.26 -3.20 14.25
CA GLN A 36 -1.68 -2.78 14.38
C GLN A 36 -1.85 -1.28 14.13
N SER A 37 -0.91 -0.45 14.59
CA SER A 37 -0.94 1.00 14.36
C SER A 37 -0.75 1.35 12.88
N LEU A 38 0.06 0.60 12.15
CA LEU A 38 0.20 0.75 10.71
C LEU A 38 -1.07 0.29 9.98
N THR A 39 -1.65 -0.84 10.38
CA THR A 39 -2.94 -1.33 9.86
C THR A 39 -4.04 -0.28 9.99
N ASP A 40 -4.14 0.37 11.15
CA ASP A 40 -5.11 1.43 11.39
C ASP A 40 -4.87 2.67 10.52
N GLN A 41 -3.61 3.08 10.34
CA GLN A 41 -3.25 4.20 9.47
C GLN A 41 -3.66 3.91 8.01
N ILE A 42 -3.41 2.70 7.52
CA ILE A 42 -3.80 2.27 6.17
C ILE A 42 -5.34 2.22 6.07
N PHE A 43 -6.02 1.74 7.11
CA PHE A 43 -7.48 1.70 7.17
C PHE A 43 -8.14 3.07 7.11
N ILE A 44 -7.62 4.06 7.85
CA ILE A 44 -8.13 5.44 7.82
C ILE A 44 -8.04 6.01 6.39
N LYS A 45 -6.93 5.79 5.70
CA LYS A 45 -6.73 6.23 4.31
C LYS A 45 -7.68 5.54 3.34
N ALA A 46 -7.85 4.23 3.46
CA ALA A 46 -8.78 3.49 2.61
C ALA A 46 -10.24 3.93 2.84
N GLN A 47 -10.62 4.20 4.09
CA GLN A 47 -11.92 4.76 4.43
C GLN A 47 -12.11 6.17 3.87
N ARG A 48 -11.06 7.00 3.90
CA ARG A 48 -11.07 8.33 3.31
C ARG A 48 -11.33 8.25 1.80
N ILE A 49 -10.64 7.36 1.09
CA ILE A 49 -10.87 7.12 -0.34
C ILE A 49 -12.31 6.70 -0.61
N ARG A 50 -12.84 5.74 0.16
CA ARG A 50 -14.24 5.33 0.02
C ARG A 50 -15.19 6.50 0.25
N GLY A 51 -14.95 7.32 1.27
CA GLY A 51 -15.71 8.55 1.51
C GLY A 51 -15.63 9.57 0.37
N LEU A 52 -14.47 9.71 -0.29
CA LEU A 52 -14.32 10.52 -1.51
C LEU A 52 -15.15 9.97 -2.68
N GLN A 53 -15.33 8.65 -2.75
CA GLN A 53 -16.07 7.97 -3.82
C GLN A 53 -17.59 7.95 -3.57
N THR A 54 -18.05 8.01 -2.31
CA THR A 54 -19.47 7.86 -1.97
C THR A 54 -20.16 9.16 -1.53
N ASN A 55 -19.43 10.10 -0.91
CA ASN A 55 -20.06 11.28 -0.32
C ASN A 55 -20.29 12.37 -1.37
N LYS A 56 -21.45 13.01 -1.31
CA LYS A 56 -21.84 14.11 -2.21
C LYS A 56 -21.10 15.43 -1.91
N GLU A 57 -20.69 15.63 -0.67
CA GLU A 57 -20.05 16.85 -0.18
C GLU A 57 -18.71 16.53 0.47
N GLN A 58 -17.69 17.38 0.22
CA GLN A 58 -16.35 17.26 0.78
C GLN A 58 -15.93 18.58 1.42
N LYS A 59 -15.50 18.54 2.68
CA LYS A 59 -15.00 19.72 3.41
C LYS A 59 -13.51 20.01 3.16
N ILE A 60 -12.77 19.02 2.66
CA ILE A 60 -11.32 19.09 2.41
C ILE A 60 -11.09 18.71 0.95
N ALA A 61 -10.39 19.57 0.21
CA ALA A 61 -10.01 19.38 -1.18
C ALA A 61 -8.70 18.57 -1.27
N GLU A 62 -8.79 17.26 -1.07
CA GLU A 62 -7.70 16.30 -1.27
C GLU A 62 -8.11 15.26 -2.30
N GLY A 63 -7.17 14.88 -3.17
CA GLY A 63 -7.38 13.89 -4.22
C GLY A 63 -7.27 12.45 -3.71
N GLN A 64 -7.83 11.52 -4.49
CA GLN A 64 -7.71 10.08 -4.20
C GLN A 64 -6.27 9.58 -4.42
N ILE A 65 -5.51 10.19 -5.34
CA ILE A 65 -4.16 9.74 -5.71
C ILE A 65 -3.21 9.84 -4.51
N GLU A 66 -3.25 10.94 -3.78
CA GLU A 66 -2.43 11.17 -2.60
C GLU A 66 -2.71 10.13 -1.50
N GLU A 67 -3.97 9.74 -1.34
CA GLU A 67 -4.36 8.70 -0.38
C GLU A 67 -3.89 7.32 -0.82
N PHE A 68 -4.01 6.96 -2.11
CA PHE A 68 -3.46 5.69 -2.62
C PHE A 68 -1.93 5.62 -2.49
N ILE A 69 -1.21 6.72 -2.71
CA ILE A 69 0.24 6.79 -2.45
C ILE A 69 0.54 6.53 -0.96
N GLY A 70 -0.30 7.10 -0.08
CA GLY A 70 -0.23 6.83 1.35
C GLY A 70 -0.42 5.34 1.67
N LEU A 71 -1.42 4.69 1.08
CA LEU A 71 -1.65 3.25 1.24
C LEU A 71 -0.43 2.42 0.85
N ILE A 72 0.22 2.74 -0.28
CA ILE A 72 1.43 2.05 -0.75
C ILE A 72 2.56 2.22 0.26
N ASN A 73 2.88 3.46 0.66
CA ASN A 73 4.01 3.73 1.54
C ASN A 73 3.83 3.12 2.93
N TYR A 74 2.64 3.22 3.53
CA TYR A 74 2.39 2.61 4.83
C TYR A 74 2.35 1.08 4.77
N SER A 75 1.86 0.48 3.67
CA SER A 75 1.90 -0.97 3.49
C SER A 75 3.34 -1.48 3.32
N ILE A 76 4.21 -0.74 2.64
CA ILE A 76 5.64 -1.06 2.58
C ILE A 76 6.27 -0.97 3.97
N ILE A 77 5.96 0.08 4.76
CA ILE A 77 6.43 0.17 6.15
C ILE A 77 5.93 -1.03 6.98
N ALA A 78 4.69 -1.47 6.79
CA ALA A 78 4.15 -2.65 7.47
C ALA A 78 4.91 -3.93 7.11
N LEU A 79 5.29 -4.12 5.84
CA LEU A 79 6.14 -5.24 5.42
C LEU A 79 7.52 -5.19 6.08
N ILE A 80 8.15 -4.01 6.16
CA ILE A 80 9.43 -3.83 6.87
C ILE A 80 9.27 -4.17 8.36
N GLN A 81 8.16 -3.75 8.97
CA GLN A 81 7.87 -4.05 10.38
C GLN A 81 7.63 -5.53 10.64
N ILE A 82 7.02 -6.27 9.71
CA ILE A 82 6.86 -7.72 9.80
C ILE A 82 8.23 -8.40 9.78
N GLU A 83 9.15 -7.94 8.94
CA GLU A 83 10.48 -8.54 8.80
C GLU A 83 11.40 -8.23 9.99
N LEU A 84 11.46 -6.96 10.41
CA LEU A 84 12.45 -6.48 11.38
C LEU A 84 11.93 -6.37 12.82
N GLY A 85 10.62 -6.44 13.02
CA GLY A 85 9.99 -6.05 14.28
C GLY A 85 10.05 -4.54 14.52
N PHE A 86 9.34 -4.05 15.54
CA PHE A 86 9.38 -2.64 15.97
C PHE A 86 10.41 -2.46 17.08
N VAL A 87 10.82 -1.21 17.28
CA VAL A 87 11.84 -0.81 18.26
C VAL A 87 11.33 0.37 19.09
N ASP A 88 11.91 0.59 20.27
CA ASP A 88 11.47 1.70 21.13
C ASP A 88 11.96 3.07 20.65
N GLU A 89 13.03 3.10 19.85
CA GLU A 89 13.61 4.31 19.27
C GLU A 89 14.02 4.08 17.80
N PRO A 90 13.98 5.11 16.93
CA PRO A 90 14.36 4.97 15.52
C PRO A 90 15.80 4.45 15.35
N ASP A 91 15.93 3.29 14.70
CA ASP A 91 17.17 2.51 14.61
C ASP A 91 17.75 2.42 13.18
N MET A 92 17.01 2.86 12.16
CA MET A 92 17.38 2.71 10.75
C MET A 92 17.97 3.99 10.16
N LYS A 93 19.07 3.83 9.40
CA LYS A 93 19.59 4.87 8.52
C LYS A 93 18.70 5.05 7.30
N ASN A 94 18.76 6.24 6.70
CA ASN A 94 17.98 6.54 5.50
C ASN A 94 18.31 5.63 4.31
N SER A 95 19.56 5.17 4.18
CA SER A 95 19.94 4.20 3.14
C SER A 95 19.28 2.83 3.37
N GLU A 96 19.32 2.31 4.60
CA GLU A 96 18.72 1.03 4.98
C GLU A 96 17.20 1.05 4.77
N ALA A 97 16.56 2.18 5.07
CA ALA A 97 15.14 2.41 4.81
C ALA A 97 14.79 2.37 3.33
N LEU A 98 15.63 2.97 2.48
CA LEU A 98 15.44 2.93 1.03
C LEU A 98 15.69 1.54 0.46
N ASP A 99 16.70 0.82 0.94
CA ASP A 99 16.99 -0.55 0.51
C ASP A 99 15.83 -1.49 0.87
N SER A 100 15.26 -1.33 2.08
CA SER A 100 14.09 -2.09 2.52
C SER A 100 12.83 -1.76 1.71
N PHE A 101 12.61 -0.49 1.36
CA PHE A 101 11.55 -0.09 0.45
C PHE A 101 11.71 -0.75 -0.94
N GLU A 102 12.92 -0.73 -1.49
CA GLU A 102 13.22 -1.34 -2.79
C GLU A 102 13.03 -2.85 -2.77
N LYS A 103 13.43 -3.52 -1.70
CA LYS A 103 13.22 -4.95 -1.49
C LYS A 103 11.74 -5.31 -1.59
N HIS A 104 10.90 -4.74 -0.73
CA HIS A 104 9.48 -5.11 -0.68
C HIS A 104 8.69 -4.64 -1.91
N SER A 105 9.04 -3.48 -2.50
CA SER A 105 8.42 -3.06 -3.75
C SER A 105 8.75 -4.01 -4.90
N LYS A 106 9.98 -4.54 -4.97
CA LYS A 106 10.39 -5.54 -5.97
C LYS A 106 9.72 -6.90 -5.75
N GLU A 107 9.59 -7.34 -4.51
CA GLU A 107 8.85 -8.58 -4.16
C GLU A 107 7.38 -8.47 -4.56
N THR A 108 6.74 -7.35 -4.22
CA THR A 108 5.34 -7.07 -4.57
C THR A 108 5.15 -6.99 -6.09
N TYR A 109 6.08 -6.36 -6.80
CA TYR A 109 6.06 -6.30 -8.26
C TYR A 109 6.16 -7.69 -8.90
N LYS A 110 7.02 -8.58 -8.38
CA LYS A 110 7.10 -9.97 -8.85
C LYS A 110 5.78 -10.72 -8.62
N LEU A 111 5.15 -10.52 -7.46
CA LEU A 111 3.83 -11.09 -7.18
C LEU A 111 2.78 -10.59 -8.19
N MET A 112 2.80 -9.29 -8.50
CA MET A 112 1.91 -8.70 -9.50
C MET A 112 2.11 -9.34 -10.88
N LEU A 113 3.36 -9.50 -11.34
CA LEU A 113 3.67 -10.16 -12.61
C LEU A 113 3.17 -11.61 -12.64
N ALA A 114 3.38 -12.36 -11.56
CA ALA A 114 2.89 -13.73 -11.44
C ALA A 114 1.36 -13.79 -11.53
N LYS A 115 0.65 -12.91 -10.80
CA LYS A 115 -0.81 -12.82 -10.88
C LYS A 115 -1.30 -12.39 -12.26
N ASN A 116 -0.66 -11.40 -12.89
CA ASN A 116 -1.04 -10.98 -14.25
C ASN A 116 -0.80 -12.07 -15.29
N HIS A 117 0.19 -12.95 -15.11
CA HIS A 117 0.36 -14.12 -15.96
C HIS A 117 -0.85 -15.07 -15.85
N ASP A 118 -1.33 -15.31 -14.63
CA ASP A 118 -2.41 -16.28 -14.38
C ASP A 118 -3.81 -15.73 -14.68
N TYR A 119 -4.06 -14.44 -14.41
CA TYR A 119 -5.37 -13.79 -14.55
C TYR A 119 -5.47 -12.86 -15.76
N GLY A 120 -4.38 -12.66 -16.50
CA GLY A 120 -4.27 -11.56 -17.45
C GLY A 120 -4.31 -10.19 -16.76
N GLU A 121 -4.52 -9.14 -17.55
CA GLU A 121 -4.68 -7.77 -17.04
C GLU A 121 -6.13 -7.46 -16.65
N ALA A 122 -6.85 -8.42 -16.06
CA ALA A 122 -8.27 -8.28 -15.70
C ALA A 122 -8.57 -7.04 -14.84
N TRP A 123 -7.57 -6.57 -14.08
CA TRP A 123 -7.65 -5.35 -13.28
C TRP A 123 -7.88 -4.07 -14.12
N ARG A 124 -7.53 -4.07 -15.41
CA ARG A 124 -7.80 -2.98 -16.36
C ARG A 124 -9.28 -2.75 -16.59
N GLU A 125 -10.11 -3.78 -16.43
CA GLU A 125 -11.57 -3.69 -16.56
C GLU A 125 -12.26 -3.37 -15.23
N MET A 126 -11.50 -3.25 -14.13
CA MET A 126 -12.06 -2.99 -12.81
C MET A 126 -12.33 -1.51 -12.57
N ARG A 127 -13.34 -1.25 -11.74
CA ARG A 127 -13.63 0.10 -11.25
C ARG A 127 -12.66 0.45 -10.12
N VAL A 128 -12.23 1.71 -10.06
CA VAL A 128 -11.43 2.24 -8.94
C VAL A 128 -12.11 2.01 -7.59
N SER A 129 -13.45 2.14 -7.52
CA SER A 129 -14.20 1.85 -6.29
C SER A 129 -14.12 0.38 -5.88
N SER A 130 -14.12 -0.56 -6.83
CA SER A 130 -13.94 -1.98 -6.54
C SER A 130 -12.54 -2.28 -6.00
N LEU A 131 -11.51 -1.60 -6.50
CA LEU A 131 -10.16 -1.70 -5.94
C LEU A 131 -10.11 -1.17 -4.50
N THR A 132 -10.78 -0.05 -4.20
CA THR A 132 -10.93 0.46 -2.83
C THR A 132 -11.58 -0.57 -1.90
N ASP A 133 -12.67 -1.20 -2.34
CA ASP A 133 -13.39 -2.17 -1.51
C ASP A 133 -12.56 -3.44 -1.25
N LEU A 134 -11.78 -3.90 -2.23
CA LEU A 134 -10.84 -5.01 -2.05
C LEU A 134 -9.73 -4.67 -1.05
N ILE A 135 -9.21 -3.43 -1.09
CA ILE A 135 -8.24 -2.95 -0.09
C ILE A 135 -8.87 -2.98 1.31
N LEU A 136 -10.08 -2.46 1.47
CA LEU A 136 -10.80 -2.48 2.75
C LEU A 136 -11.05 -3.90 3.25
N GLN A 137 -11.43 -4.83 2.37
CA GLN A 137 -11.62 -6.23 2.72
C GLN A 137 -10.31 -6.86 3.24
N LYS A 138 -9.19 -6.60 2.58
CA LYS A 138 -7.86 -7.09 3.00
C LYS A 138 -7.46 -6.53 4.36
N LEU A 139 -7.71 -5.24 4.61
CA LEU A 139 -7.46 -4.61 5.91
C LEU A 139 -8.30 -5.21 7.03
N LEU A 140 -9.59 -5.46 6.80
CA LEU A 140 -10.45 -6.13 7.78
C LEU A 140 -9.96 -7.55 8.09
N ARG A 141 -9.43 -8.25 7.09
CA ARG A 141 -8.80 -9.57 7.29
C ARG A 141 -7.54 -9.46 8.14
N ILE A 142 -6.64 -8.52 7.84
CA ILE A 142 -5.41 -8.31 8.62
C ILE A 142 -5.75 -8.03 10.09
N LYS A 143 -6.70 -7.12 10.35
CA LYS A 143 -7.17 -6.82 11.72
C LYS A 143 -7.64 -8.07 12.47
N GLN A 144 -8.44 -8.91 11.82
CA GLN A 144 -8.89 -10.17 12.42
C GLN A 144 -7.73 -11.12 12.73
N ILE A 145 -6.69 -11.17 11.89
CA ILE A 145 -5.51 -12.00 12.14
C ILE A 145 -4.71 -11.46 13.33
N GLU A 146 -4.51 -10.13 13.38
CA GLU A 146 -3.82 -9.45 14.48
C GLU A 146 -4.56 -9.62 15.82
N GLU A 147 -5.90 -9.54 15.83
CA GLU A 147 -6.75 -9.72 17.01
C GLU A 147 -6.74 -11.17 17.55
N ASN A 148 -6.45 -12.14 16.69
CA ASN A 148 -6.34 -13.55 17.07
C ASN A 148 -4.91 -13.96 17.47
N ASP A 149 -4.03 -13.01 17.80
CA ASP A 149 -2.60 -13.23 18.06
C ASP A 149 -1.91 -14.00 16.91
N GLY A 150 -2.32 -13.75 15.67
CA GLY A 150 -1.80 -14.46 14.48
C GLY A 150 -2.27 -15.91 14.35
N LYS A 151 -3.14 -16.42 15.24
CA LYS A 151 -3.71 -17.77 15.13
C LYS A 151 -4.77 -17.78 14.05
N THR A 152 -4.52 -18.52 12.98
CA THR A 152 -5.48 -18.73 11.91
C THR A 152 -5.58 -20.21 11.58
N LEU A 153 -6.79 -20.68 11.24
CA LEU A 153 -7.02 -22.08 10.87
C LEU A 153 -6.58 -22.36 9.41
N VAL A 154 -6.65 -21.35 8.53
CA VAL A 154 -6.44 -21.50 7.06
C VAL A 154 -5.95 -20.17 6.41
N SER A 155 -5.19 -19.30 7.09
CA SER A 155 -4.86 -17.98 6.50
C SER A 155 -3.57 -17.99 5.67
N GLU A 156 -3.63 -17.28 4.52
CA GLU A 156 -2.46 -16.65 3.91
C GLU A 156 -1.77 -15.73 4.93
N GLY A 157 -0.45 -15.56 4.80
CA GLY A 157 0.31 -14.65 5.65
C GLY A 157 -0.20 -13.21 5.61
N VAL A 158 0.00 -12.48 6.71
CA VAL A 158 -0.39 -11.06 6.83
C VAL A 158 0.34 -10.21 5.78
N ASP A 159 1.58 -10.56 5.45
CA ASP A 159 2.42 -9.98 4.40
C ASP A 159 1.75 -10.00 3.02
N ALA A 160 1.20 -11.13 2.59
CA ALA A 160 0.53 -11.28 1.29
C ALA A 160 -0.66 -10.31 1.15
N ASN A 161 -1.35 -10.01 2.26
CA ASN A 161 -2.46 -9.07 2.25
C ASN A 161 -2.00 -7.62 2.05
N TYR A 162 -0.86 -7.22 2.64
CA TYR A 162 -0.27 -5.90 2.36
C TYR A 162 0.25 -5.78 0.93
N GLN A 163 0.84 -6.84 0.38
CA GLN A 163 1.27 -6.86 -1.02
C GLN A 163 0.08 -6.68 -1.98
N ASP A 164 -1.06 -7.32 -1.70
CA ASP A 164 -2.30 -7.12 -2.45
C ASP A 164 -2.81 -5.66 -2.34
N ILE A 165 -2.77 -5.07 -1.15
CA ILE A 165 -3.15 -3.66 -0.94
C ILE A 165 -2.27 -2.72 -1.78
N ILE A 166 -0.96 -2.97 -1.83
CA ILE A 166 -0.04 -2.20 -2.68
C ILE A 166 -0.43 -2.33 -4.15
N ASN A 167 -0.64 -3.55 -4.66
CA ASN A 167 -1.00 -3.80 -6.06
C ASN A 167 -2.30 -3.11 -6.45
N TYR A 168 -3.37 -3.26 -5.64
CA TYR A 168 -4.64 -2.60 -5.90
C TYR A 168 -4.54 -1.07 -5.86
N SER A 169 -3.70 -0.53 -4.97
CA SER A 169 -3.44 0.91 -4.91
C SER A 169 -2.71 1.42 -6.15
N VAL A 170 -1.73 0.67 -6.65
CA VAL A 170 -1.04 1.01 -7.91
C VAL A 170 -2.01 0.99 -9.09
N PHE A 171 -2.82 -0.06 -9.21
CA PHE A 171 -3.84 -0.16 -10.27
C PHE A 171 -4.83 1.01 -10.22
N ALA A 172 -5.29 1.39 -9.03
CA ALA A 172 -6.19 2.52 -8.85
C ALA A 172 -5.56 3.85 -9.31
N ILE A 173 -4.27 4.09 -9.00
CA ILE A 173 -3.55 5.28 -9.47
C ILE A 173 -3.43 5.29 -10.99
N ILE A 174 -3.13 4.14 -11.61
CA ILE A 174 -3.03 4.02 -13.08
C ILE A 174 -4.37 4.39 -13.73
N HIS A 175 -5.46 3.80 -13.26
CA HIS A 175 -6.83 4.13 -13.71
C HIS A 175 -7.16 5.63 -13.60
N LEU A 176 -6.79 6.25 -12.47
CA LEU A 176 -7.03 7.68 -12.25
C LEU A 176 -6.18 8.56 -13.16
N LYS A 177 -4.93 8.18 -13.44
CA LYS A 177 -4.05 8.89 -14.39
C LYS A 177 -4.57 8.77 -15.82
N GLU A 178 -5.08 7.62 -16.23
CA GLU A 178 -5.65 7.42 -17.57
C GLU A 178 -6.91 8.24 -17.80
N LYS A 179 -7.80 8.36 -16.80
CA LYS A 179 -9.01 9.20 -16.90
C LYS A 179 -8.73 10.70 -16.98
N ASN A 180 -7.56 11.14 -16.51
CA ASN A 180 -7.14 12.53 -16.52
C ASN A 180 -6.33 12.91 -17.78
N LYS A 181 -6.10 11.97 -18.70
CA LYS A 181 -5.53 12.23 -20.04
C LYS A 181 -6.62 12.59 -21.03
#